data_AF-A0A1R3L2Q4-F1
#
_entry.id   AF-A0A1R3L2Q4-F1
#
_cell.length_a   1.000
_cell.length_b   1.000
_cell.length_c   1.000
_cell.angle_alpha   90.00
_cell.angle_beta   90.00
_cell.angle_gamma   90.00
#
_symmetry.space_group_name_H-M   'P 1'
#
loop_
_entity.id
_entity.type
_entity.pdbx_description
1 polymer ?
#
loop_
_entity_poly.entity_id
_entity_poly.type
_entity_poly.pdbx_seq_one_letter_code
_entity_poly.pdbx_strand_id
1 'polypeptide(L)'
;MREQILEIIQRTLSEINATRKEKIDLSDVPNLALYGTSGVFDSMQLVSFLAAVEEGLDDELNIEISLTSDKAVSQKVSPFSSDPWAGGEDYFGYVMLDGEEIVGFLGLLFTRQPVNGPEERFCELHSWYVKSAYRKESLKLLLPALSLRKVTLLNYTPTEDVYEISKKFGFTDLESHLRLIYPLFNPLNMRWRYRLESNLLNIQGRLSEQNKVILLDHAELDCRHVMIVDESSGKSCYMIVKRMRRRWFEPFARLLYVSDPELCAKSIDSWRLKLCLIMRVQCLAIDAAVFGERRIAFSKIIKREVPSLIKTRSELLMARVVNPVYSLPLLIGYKLH
;
A
#
# COMPACT_ATOMS: atom_id res chain seq x y z
N MET A 1 25.63 2.98 -24.13
CA MET A 1 24.38 2.63 -23.40
C MET A 1 23.17 3.41 -23.90
N ARG A 2 23.13 4.75 -23.80
CA ARG A 2 21.99 5.53 -24.34
C ARG A 2 21.78 5.33 -25.84
N GLU A 3 22.85 5.36 -26.63
CA GLU A 3 22.80 5.15 -28.09
C GLU A 3 22.32 3.73 -28.44
N GLN A 4 22.84 2.71 -27.77
CA GLN A 4 22.42 1.31 -27.95
C GLN A 4 20.94 1.08 -27.63
N ILE A 5 20.43 1.71 -26.58
CA ILE A 5 18.99 1.67 -26.26
C ILE A 5 18.17 2.38 -27.35
N LEU A 6 18.67 3.50 -27.87
CA LEU A 6 18.01 4.23 -28.96
C LEU A 6 17.96 3.40 -30.25
N GLU A 7 19.02 2.66 -30.56
CA GLU A 7 19.06 1.75 -31.72
C GLU A 7 18.00 0.66 -31.61
N ILE A 8 17.85 0.04 -30.43
CA ILE A 8 16.81 -0.97 -30.16
C ILE A 8 15.42 -0.34 -30.37
N ILE A 9 15.16 0.83 -29.79
CA ILE A 9 13.89 1.57 -29.94
C ILE A 9 13.61 1.90 -31.41
N GLN A 10 14.60 2.41 -32.16
CA GLN A 10 14.47 2.77 -33.57
C GLN A 10 14.19 1.54 -34.45
N ARG A 11 14.85 0.42 -34.17
CA ARG A 11 14.61 -0.84 -34.87
C ARG A 11 13.19 -1.35 -34.63
N THR A 12 12.74 -1.42 -33.37
CA THR A 12 11.38 -1.87 -33.04
C THR A 12 10.33 -0.96 -33.68
N LEU A 13 10.55 0.37 -33.69
CA LEU A 13 9.68 1.30 -34.40
C LEU A 13 9.66 1.03 -35.91
N SER A 14 10.80 0.71 -36.52
CA SER A 14 10.91 0.40 -37.95
C SER A 14 10.17 -0.88 -38.33
N GLU A 15 10.27 -1.92 -37.50
CA GLU A 15 9.55 -3.19 -37.67
C GLU A 15 8.03 -3.00 -37.59
N ILE A 16 7.56 -2.23 -36.61
CA ILE A 16 6.15 -1.85 -36.51
C ILE A 16 5.74 -1.01 -37.73
N ASN A 17 6.58 -0.07 -38.16
CA ASN A 17 6.28 0.78 -39.30
C ASN A 17 6.12 -0.04 -40.58
N ALA A 18 6.84 -1.15 -40.75
CA ALA A 18 6.74 -2.02 -41.93
C ALA A 18 5.32 -2.57 -42.15
N THR A 19 4.60 -2.87 -41.06
CA THR A 19 3.25 -3.47 -41.10
C THR A 19 2.12 -2.45 -41.07
N ARG A 20 2.40 -1.17 -40.79
CA ARG A 20 1.40 -0.09 -40.73
C ARG A 20 1.05 0.47 -42.11
N LYS A 21 -0.24 0.80 -42.29
CA LYS A 21 -0.76 1.56 -43.45
C LYS A 21 -0.32 3.02 -43.43
N GLU A 22 -0.42 3.66 -42.26
CA GLU A 22 0.08 5.02 -42.03
C GLU A 22 1.44 4.95 -41.36
N LYS A 23 2.45 5.50 -42.03
CA LYS A 23 3.84 5.43 -41.56
C LYS A 23 4.11 6.45 -40.48
N ILE A 24 4.79 6.02 -39.43
CA ILE A 24 5.36 6.83 -38.36
C ILE A 24 6.60 7.53 -38.92
N ASP A 25 6.75 8.83 -38.66
CA ASP A 25 7.97 9.57 -38.96
C ASP A 25 9.06 9.20 -37.95
N LEU A 26 10.18 8.67 -38.45
CA LEU A 26 11.31 8.20 -37.64
C LEU A 26 12.53 9.14 -37.73
N SER A 27 12.36 10.35 -38.28
CA SER A 27 13.45 11.33 -38.42
C SER A 27 13.95 11.89 -37.07
N ASP A 28 13.08 11.99 -36.06
CA ASP A 28 13.41 12.47 -34.71
C ASP A 28 12.76 11.60 -33.61
N VAL A 29 13.17 10.33 -33.57
CA VAL A 29 12.69 9.35 -32.57
C VAL A 29 12.81 9.83 -31.10
N PRO A 30 13.89 10.51 -30.66
CA PRO A 30 13.97 11.01 -29.28
C PRO A 30 12.84 11.93 -28.85
N ASN A 31 12.24 12.69 -29.78
CA ASN A 31 11.15 13.62 -29.50
C ASN A 31 9.78 13.12 -30.01
N LEU A 32 9.73 11.91 -30.56
CA LEU A 32 8.51 11.32 -31.09
C LEU A 32 7.51 11.05 -29.94
N ALA A 33 6.33 11.65 -30.04
CA ALA A 33 5.23 11.34 -29.13
C ALA A 33 4.69 9.95 -29.43
N LEU A 34 4.95 8.99 -28.54
CA LEU A 34 4.52 7.60 -28.72
C LEU A 34 3.04 7.39 -28.33
N TYR A 35 2.52 8.15 -27.36
CA TYR A 35 1.16 8.00 -26.84
C TYR A 35 0.57 9.34 -26.38
N GLY A 36 -0.75 9.46 -26.36
CA GLY A 36 -1.48 10.68 -26.00
C GLY A 36 -2.19 11.33 -27.19
N THR A 37 -2.64 12.59 -27.03
CA THR A 37 -3.43 13.32 -28.04
C THR A 37 -2.72 13.52 -29.38
N SER A 38 -1.38 13.52 -29.38
CA SER A 38 -0.53 13.56 -30.57
C SER A 38 0.32 12.29 -30.74
N GLY A 39 -0.04 11.21 -30.03
CA GLY A 39 0.70 9.94 -30.01
C GLY A 39 0.48 9.10 -31.27
N VAL A 40 1.52 8.42 -31.73
CA VAL A 40 1.43 7.54 -32.91
C VAL A 40 0.88 6.14 -32.61
N PHE A 41 0.82 5.75 -31.34
CA PHE A 41 0.23 4.48 -30.90
C PHE A 41 -1.08 4.66 -30.15
N ASP A 42 -2.02 3.74 -30.38
CA ASP A 42 -3.12 3.48 -29.45
C ASP A 42 -2.63 2.63 -28.25
N SER A 43 -3.52 2.39 -27.29
CA SER A 43 -3.15 1.69 -26.04
C SER A 43 -2.64 0.26 -26.28
N MET A 44 -3.17 -0.46 -27.28
CA MET A 44 -2.75 -1.83 -27.57
C MET A 44 -1.41 -1.84 -28.31
N GLN A 45 -1.24 -0.92 -29.26
CA GLN A 45 -0.01 -0.78 -30.04
C GLN A 45 1.17 -0.35 -29.17
N LEU A 46 0.93 0.52 -28.18
CA LEU A 46 1.96 0.93 -27.23
C LEU A 46 2.45 -0.26 -26.39
N VAL A 47 1.53 -1.08 -25.90
CA VAL A 47 1.90 -2.26 -25.08
C VAL A 47 2.72 -3.25 -25.91
N SER A 48 2.29 -3.55 -27.14
CA SER A 48 3.06 -4.41 -28.04
C SER A 48 4.44 -3.84 -28.37
N PHE A 49 4.54 -2.53 -28.58
CA PHE A 49 5.82 -1.86 -28.80
C PHE A 49 6.75 -1.96 -27.59
N LEU A 50 6.25 -1.66 -26.39
CA LEU A 50 7.04 -1.70 -25.17
C LEU A 50 7.53 -3.13 -24.87
N ALA A 51 6.70 -4.15 -25.06
CA ALA A 51 7.10 -5.55 -24.89
C ALA A 51 8.23 -5.95 -25.86
N ALA A 52 8.16 -5.53 -27.12
CA ALA A 52 9.22 -5.79 -28.09
C ALA A 52 10.53 -5.05 -27.78
N VAL A 53 10.45 -3.85 -27.18
CA VAL A 53 11.64 -3.14 -26.67
C VAL A 53 12.23 -3.85 -25.47
N GLU A 54 11.42 -4.35 -24.54
CA GLU A 54 11.88 -5.15 -23.39
C GLU A 54 12.62 -6.41 -23.83
N GLU A 55 12.03 -7.16 -24.78
CA GLU A 55 12.65 -8.36 -25.38
C GLU A 55 14.00 -8.01 -26.02
N GLY A 56 14.08 -6.94 -26.82
CA GLY A 56 15.33 -6.50 -27.43
C GLY A 56 16.39 -6.04 -26.42
N LEU A 57 15.97 -5.45 -25.29
CA LEU A 57 16.88 -5.03 -24.22
C LEU A 57 17.43 -6.23 -23.44
N ASP A 58 16.61 -7.26 -23.23
CA ASP A 58 17.04 -8.51 -22.58
C ASP A 58 18.00 -9.29 -23.50
N ASP A 59 17.61 -9.49 -24.77
CA ASP A 59 18.38 -10.27 -25.73
C ASP A 59 19.76 -9.68 -26.04
N GLU A 60 19.87 -8.34 -26.19
CA GLU A 60 21.12 -7.71 -26.65
C GLU A 60 21.98 -7.14 -25.54
N LEU A 61 21.34 -6.64 -24.49
CA LEU A 61 22.03 -5.93 -23.42
C LEU A 61 21.96 -6.68 -22.09
N ASN A 62 21.24 -7.81 -22.00
CA ASN A 62 21.00 -8.55 -20.77
C ASN A 62 20.41 -7.64 -19.67
N ILE A 63 19.52 -6.73 -20.09
CA ILE A 63 18.82 -5.77 -19.23
C ILE A 63 17.37 -6.25 -19.06
N GLU A 64 17.12 -6.94 -17.96
CA GLU A 64 15.77 -7.33 -17.55
C GLU A 64 15.03 -6.10 -16.97
N ILE A 65 14.15 -5.49 -17.79
CA ILE A 65 13.31 -4.35 -17.40
C ILE A 65 11.87 -4.59 -17.84
N SER A 66 10.92 -4.12 -17.01
CA SER A 66 9.49 -4.06 -17.38
C SER A 66 9.08 -2.59 -17.51
N LEU A 67 9.09 -2.10 -18.75
CA LEU A 67 8.55 -0.83 -19.22
C LEU A 67 7.01 -0.85 -19.27
N THR A 68 6.43 -2.04 -19.40
CA THR A 68 5.00 -2.37 -19.33
C THR A 68 4.54 -2.66 -17.90
N SER A 69 5.20 -2.13 -16.86
CA SER A 69 4.84 -2.39 -15.45
C SER A 69 3.47 -1.79 -15.06
N ASP A 70 2.36 -2.30 -15.60
CA ASP A 70 1.34 -3.13 -14.98
C ASP A 70 1.00 -2.93 -13.48
N LYS A 71 1.93 -2.64 -12.57
CA LYS A 71 1.61 -2.57 -11.13
C LYS A 71 0.76 -1.38 -10.68
N ALA A 72 0.52 -0.40 -11.55
CA ALA A 72 -0.47 0.67 -11.30
C ALA A 72 -1.73 0.57 -12.18
N VAL A 73 -1.68 -0.16 -13.31
CA VAL A 73 -2.73 -0.15 -14.35
C VAL A 73 -3.29 -1.54 -14.65
N SER A 74 -2.59 -2.64 -14.31
CA SER A 74 -2.98 -4.02 -14.66
C SER A 74 -3.62 -4.84 -13.55
N GLN A 75 -4.12 -4.19 -12.50
CA GLN A 75 -5.28 -4.84 -11.91
C GLN A 75 -6.41 -4.78 -12.96
N LYS A 76 -6.79 -5.95 -13.50
CA LYS A 76 -7.93 -6.14 -14.45
C LYS A 76 -9.23 -5.46 -13.98
N VAL A 77 -9.28 -5.14 -12.70
CA VAL A 77 -10.23 -4.35 -11.96
C VAL A 77 -9.32 -3.42 -11.14
N SER A 78 -9.26 -2.11 -11.40
CA SER A 78 -8.66 -1.15 -10.44
C SER A 78 -9.05 -1.59 -9.02
N PRO A 79 -8.15 -1.54 -8.01
CA PRO A 79 -8.55 -1.85 -6.63
C PRO A 79 -9.66 -0.89 -6.14
N PHE A 80 -9.93 0.16 -6.91
CA PHE A 80 -11.01 1.13 -6.77
C PHE A 80 -12.10 1.00 -7.86
N SER A 81 -12.17 -0.07 -8.65
CA SER A 81 -13.29 -0.30 -9.60
C SER A 81 -14.33 -1.29 -9.07
N SER A 82 -13.91 -2.12 -8.11
CA SER A 82 -14.80 -2.74 -7.13
C SER A 82 -14.14 -2.52 -5.78
N ASP A 83 -14.68 -1.63 -4.96
CA ASP A 83 -14.26 -1.53 -3.57
C ASP A 83 -14.52 -2.90 -2.90
N PRO A 84 -13.47 -3.69 -2.55
CA PRO A 84 -13.66 -5.03 -2.02
C PRO A 84 -14.35 -5.02 -0.66
N TRP A 85 -14.36 -3.87 0.01
CA TRP A 85 -14.94 -3.68 1.34
C TRP A 85 -16.22 -2.83 1.32
N ALA A 86 -16.71 -2.49 0.12
CA ALA A 86 -17.99 -1.85 -0.13
C ALA A 86 -18.30 -0.70 0.83
N GLY A 87 -17.55 0.39 0.74
CA GLY A 87 -17.86 1.66 1.39
C GLY A 87 -19.23 2.24 1.01
N GLY A 88 -19.83 1.72 -0.07
CA GLY A 88 -21.20 1.97 -0.51
C GLY A 88 -21.37 3.22 -1.37
N GLU A 89 -20.27 3.87 -1.75
CA GLU A 89 -20.27 5.03 -2.63
C GLU A 89 -20.01 4.59 -4.08
N ASP A 90 -20.57 5.32 -5.04
CA ASP A 90 -20.39 5.10 -6.48
C ASP A 90 -19.25 5.93 -7.08
N TYR A 91 -18.46 6.60 -6.23
CA TYR A 91 -17.31 7.41 -6.61
C TYR A 91 -16.08 7.11 -5.75
N PHE A 92 -14.92 7.35 -6.35
CA PHE A 92 -13.61 6.98 -5.77
C PHE A 92 -12.71 8.19 -5.49
N GLY A 93 -13.24 9.39 -5.68
CA GLY A 93 -12.47 10.61 -5.54
C GLY A 93 -13.06 11.84 -6.19
N TYR A 94 -12.31 12.92 -6.12
CA TYR A 94 -12.60 14.18 -6.79
C TYR A 94 -11.55 14.46 -7.85
N VAL A 95 -11.99 14.94 -9.02
CA VAL A 95 -11.12 15.45 -10.09
C VAL A 95 -11.23 16.96 -10.18
N MET A 96 -10.12 17.60 -10.52
CA MET A 96 -10.08 19.02 -10.87
C MET A 96 -9.91 19.12 -12.38
N LEU A 97 -10.81 19.87 -13.02
CA LEU A 97 -10.84 20.06 -14.47
C LEU A 97 -10.49 21.51 -14.83
N ASP A 98 -9.75 21.67 -15.92
CA ASP A 98 -9.65 22.91 -16.68
C ASP A 98 -10.16 22.63 -18.10
N GLY A 99 -11.41 23.02 -18.38
CA GLY A 99 -12.14 22.51 -19.55
C GLY A 99 -12.35 20.99 -19.47
N GLU A 100 -11.82 20.27 -20.45
CA GLU A 100 -11.85 18.79 -20.51
C GLU A 100 -10.61 18.14 -19.89
N GLU A 101 -9.60 18.93 -19.50
CA GLU A 101 -8.32 18.41 -19.01
C GLU A 101 -8.36 18.14 -17.50
N ILE A 102 -7.95 16.93 -17.09
CA ILE A 102 -7.74 16.61 -15.67
C ILE A 102 -6.41 17.21 -15.19
N VAL A 103 -6.50 18.19 -14.31
CA VAL A 103 -5.34 18.92 -13.76
C VAL A 103 -5.06 18.59 -12.30
N GLY A 104 -5.95 17.83 -11.64
CA GLY A 104 -5.74 17.33 -10.29
C GLY A 104 -6.71 16.22 -9.89
N PHE A 105 -6.34 15.47 -8.86
CA PHE A 105 -7.10 14.34 -8.33
C PHE A 105 -6.88 14.19 -6.82
N LEU A 106 -7.93 13.79 -6.11
CA LEU A 106 -7.87 13.30 -4.73
C LEU A 106 -8.65 12.00 -4.66
N GLY A 107 -7.97 10.90 -4.33
CA GLY A 107 -8.58 9.59 -4.14
C GLY A 107 -9.20 9.45 -2.75
N LEU A 108 -10.31 8.71 -2.71
CA LEU A 108 -11.08 8.40 -1.52
C LEU A 108 -11.34 6.90 -1.46
N LEU A 109 -10.93 6.27 -0.36
CA LEU A 109 -11.23 4.87 -0.08
C LEU A 109 -12.17 4.77 1.11
N PHE A 110 -13.42 4.43 0.84
CA PHE A 110 -14.45 4.26 1.86
C PHE A 110 -14.44 2.86 2.42
N THR A 111 -14.52 2.71 3.74
CA THR A 111 -14.53 1.40 4.39
C THR A 111 -15.48 1.39 5.56
N ARG A 112 -16.02 0.22 5.86
CA ARG A 112 -16.78 -0.04 7.08
C ARG A 112 -16.01 -1.02 7.92
N GLN A 113 -15.77 -0.66 9.18
CA GLN A 113 -15.01 -1.52 10.08
C GLN A 113 -15.86 -1.85 11.30
N PRO A 114 -15.83 -3.13 11.75
CA PRO A 114 -16.43 -3.51 13.03
C PRO A 114 -15.53 -3.00 14.16
N VAL A 115 -15.70 -1.73 14.56
CA VAL A 115 -14.97 -1.16 15.68
C VAL A 115 -15.77 -1.40 16.97
N ASN A 116 -15.67 -2.61 17.56
CA ASN A 116 -16.27 -2.98 18.86
C ASN A 116 -17.58 -2.23 19.19
N GLY A 117 -18.62 -2.39 18.36
CA GLY A 117 -19.82 -1.55 18.37
C GLY A 117 -20.52 -1.50 17.00
N PRO A 118 -21.38 -0.50 16.74
CA PRO A 118 -21.99 -0.30 15.42
C PRO A 118 -20.92 -0.07 14.34
N GLU A 119 -21.23 -0.42 13.09
CA GLU A 119 -20.33 -0.20 11.95
C GLU A 119 -19.93 1.28 11.84
N GLU A 120 -18.65 1.56 12.04
CA GLU A 120 -18.09 2.90 11.87
C GLU A 120 -17.61 3.05 10.43
N ARG A 121 -17.90 4.21 9.84
CA ARG A 121 -17.52 4.53 8.46
C ARG A 121 -16.22 5.31 8.46
N PHE A 122 -15.28 4.85 7.64
CA PHE A 122 -14.01 5.52 7.42
C PHE A 122 -13.86 5.92 5.95
N CYS A 123 -13.06 6.94 5.70
CA CYS A 123 -12.66 7.36 4.37
C CYS A 123 -11.17 7.74 4.42
N GLU A 124 -10.32 6.93 3.80
CA GLU A 124 -8.91 7.28 3.64
C GLU A 124 -8.71 8.18 2.42
N LEU A 125 -8.10 9.34 2.65
CA LEU A 125 -7.63 10.25 1.63
C LEU A 125 -6.30 9.73 1.09
N HIS A 126 -6.20 9.55 -0.22
CA HIS A 126 -4.99 9.06 -0.86
C HIS A 126 -4.78 9.69 -2.24
N SER A 127 -3.61 9.44 -2.85
CA SER A 127 -3.30 9.86 -4.22
C SER A 127 -3.60 11.34 -4.52
N TRP A 128 -3.35 12.24 -3.57
CA TRP A 128 -3.59 13.67 -3.77
C TRP A 128 -2.52 14.27 -4.68
N TYR A 129 -2.90 14.61 -5.91
CA TYR A 129 -2.00 15.16 -6.92
C TYR A 129 -2.64 16.34 -7.63
N VAL A 130 -1.85 17.38 -7.89
CA VAL A 130 -2.25 18.56 -8.67
C VAL A 130 -1.07 19.02 -9.53
N LYS A 131 -1.32 19.30 -10.81
CA LYS A 131 -0.32 19.87 -11.73
C LYS A 131 0.24 21.18 -11.15
N SER A 132 1.53 21.43 -11.38
CA SER A 132 2.27 22.55 -10.76
C SER A 132 1.57 23.90 -10.88
N ALA A 133 1.02 24.21 -12.06
CA ALA A 133 0.31 25.47 -12.33
C ALA A 133 -0.97 25.67 -11.47
N TYR A 134 -1.59 24.58 -11.00
CA TYR A 134 -2.87 24.60 -10.30
C TYR A 134 -2.73 24.34 -8.79
N ARG A 135 -1.51 24.19 -8.26
CA ARG A 135 -1.30 23.83 -6.84
C ARG A 135 -1.91 24.82 -5.84
N LYS A 136 -2.03 26.10 -6.20
CA LYS A 136 -2.72 27.12 -5.37
C LYS A 136 -4.22 26.80 -5.17
N GLU A 137 -4.80 26.05 -6.10
CA GLU A 137 -6.20 25.63 -6.09
C GLU A 137 -6.40 24.25 -5.45
N SER A 138 -5.32 23.56 -5.05
CA SER A 138 -5.37 22.17 -4.54
C SER A 138 -6.39 21.93 -3.43
N LEU A 139 -6.65 22.92 -2.58
CA LEU A 139 -7.66 22.84 -1.52
C LEU A 139 -9.09 22.61 -2.05
N LYS A 140 -9.39 22.98 -3.30
CA LYS A 140 -10.69 22.69 -3.93
C LYS A 140 -11.01 21.19 -3.99
N LEU A 141 -9.99 20.32 -3.99
CA LEU A 141 -10.16 18.87 -3.92
C LEU A 141 -10.42 18.39 -2.48
N LEU A 142 -9.78 19.03 -1.49
CA LEU A 142 -9.89 18.63 -0.09
C LEU A 142 -11.21 19.09 0.54
N LEU A 143 -11.68 20.30 0.23
CA LEU A 143 -12.86 20.90 0.87
C LEU A 143 -14.14 20.02 0.76
N PRO A 144 -14.46 19.39 -0.39
CA PRO A 144 -15.58 18.46 -0.49
C PRO A 144 -15.40 17.23 0.41
N ALA A 145 -14.19 16.66 0.51
CA ALA A 145 -13.90 15.54 1.40
C ALA A 145 -14.12 15.91 2.88
N LEU A 146 -13.75 17.12 3.30
CA LEU A 146 -13.98 17.63 4.65
C LEU A 146 -15.47 17.83 4.97
N SER A 147 -16.31 18.00 3.95
CA SER A 147 -17.75 18.21 4.09
C SER A 147 -18.55 16.91 4.30
N LEU A 148 -17.91 15.75 4.06
CA LEU A 148 -18.51 14.44 4.26
C LEU A 148 -19.01 14.30 5.71
N ARG A 149 -20.25 13.83 5.86
CA ARG A 149 -20.92 13.67 7.15
C ARG A 149 -20.92 12.20 7.55
N LYS A 150 -20.88 11.96 8.87
CA LYS A 150 -20.94 10.60 9.46
C LYS A 150 -19.83 9.66 8.94
N VAL A 151 -18.65 10.21 8.68
CA VAL A 151 -17.46 9.47 8.29
C VAL A 151 -16.25 10.00 9.06
N THR A 152 -15.34 9.10 9.43
CA THR A 152 -14.03 9.44 9.98
C THR A 152 -13.02 9.50 8.84
N LEU A 153 -12.33 10.64 8.67
CA LEU A 153 -11.31 10.77 7.63
C LEU A 153 -9.97 10.27 8.14
N LEU A 154 -9.24 9.56 7.29
CA LEU A 154 -7.91 9.03 7.55
C LEU A 154 -6.94 9.49 6.47
N ASN A 155 -5.66 9.53 6.81
CA ASN A 155 -4.57 9.56 5.85
C ASN A 155 -3.35 8.91 6.50
N TYR A 156 -3.03 7.67 6.15
CA TYR A 156 -1.93 6.97 6.82
C TYR A 156 -0.54 7.34 6.31
N THR A 157 -0.43 7.83 5.08
CA THR A 157 0.86 8.16 4.45
C THR A 157 0.84 9.57 3.85
N PRO A 158 0.58 10.62 4.64
CA PRO A 158 0.66 11.98 4.13
C PRO A 158 2.12 12.34 3.82
N THR A 159 2.32 13.17 2.79
CA THR A 159 3.55 13.93 2.63
C THR A 159 3.57 15.09 3.63
N GLU A 160 4.73 15.67 3.92
CA GLU A 160 4.87 16.78 4.87
C GLU A 160 3.90 17.95 4.57
N ASP A 161 3.82 18.37 3.30
CA ASP A 161 2.91 19.46 2.88
C ASP A 161 1.43 19.12 3.17
N VAL A 162 1.03 17.88 2.90
CA VAL A 162 -0.34 17.39 3.14
C VAL A 162 -0.59 17.31 4.63
N TYR A 163 0.40 16.86 5.42
CA TYR A 163 0.30 16.82 6.87
C TYR A 163 0.03 18.22 7.44
N GLU A 164 0.86 19.20 7.09
CA GLU A 164 0.72 20.59 7.56
C GLU A 164 -0.62 21.22 7.16
N ILE A 165 -1.09 20.96 5.94
CA ILE A 165 -2.42 21.41 5.50
C ILE A 165 -3.50 20.73 6.32
N SER A 166 -3.47 19.41 6.47
CA SER A 166 -4.47 18.64 7.22
C SER A 166 -4.55 19.06 8.70
N LYS A 167 -3.41 19.39 9.34
CA LYS A 167 -3.40 19.91 10.72
C LYS A 167 -4.21 21.20 10.85
N LYS A 168 -4.12 22.11 9.86
CA LYS A 168 -4.92 23.36 9.83
C LYS A 168 -6.43 23.10 9.71
N PHE A 169 -6.81 21.96 9.14
CA PHE A 169 -8.21 21.51 9.06
C PHE A 169 -8.61 20.60 10.23
N GLY A 170 -7.84 20.57 11.32
CA GLY A 170 -8.20 19.88 12.55
C GLY A 170 -8.08 18.35 12.47
N PHE A 171 -7.16 17.83 11.66
CA PHE A 171 -6.68 16.46 11.80
C PHE A 171 -5.72 16.37 12.99
N THR A 172 -5.75 15.22 13.66
CA THR A 172 -4.83 14.87 14.76
C THR A 172 -3.97 13.70 14.36
N ASP A 173 -2.85 13.53 15.06
CA ASP A 173 -1.91 12.44 14.79
C ASP A 173 -2.54 11.13 15.24
N LEU A 174 -2.48 10.11 14.38
CA LEU A 174 -3.00 8.77 14.63
C LEU A 174 -1.86 7.79 14.95
N GLU A 175 -0.87 7.68 14.06
CA GLU A 175 0.32 6.86 14.25
C GLU A 175 1.53 7.78 14.14
N SER A 176 2.25 7.97 15.25
CA SER A 176 3.42 8.86 15.32
C SER A 176 4.74 8.12 15.54
N HIS A 177 4.68 6.89 16.04
CA HIS A 177 5.86 6.10 16.39
C HIS A 177 5.72 4.67 15.89
N LEU A 178 6.80 4.14 15.34
CA LEU A 178 6.90 2.74 14.95
C LEU A 178 7.84 2.00 15.88
N ARG A 179 7.49 0.78 16.22
CA ARG A 179 8.39 -0.19 16.85
C ARG A 179 8.98 -1.09 15.78
N LEU A 180 10.30 -1.00 15.60
CA LEU A 180 11.08 -1.91 14.78
C LEU A 180 11.54 -3.08 15.64
N ILE A 181 11.29 -4.31 15.19
CA ILE A 181 11.64 -5.55 15.90
C ILE A 181 12.62 -6.32 15.03
N TYR A 182 13.84 -6.50 15.51
CA TYR A 182 14.91 -7.14 14.75
C TYR A 182 14.91 -8.66 14.98
N PRO A 183 15.24 -9.48 13.96
CA PRO A 183 15.20 -10.94 14.01
C PRO A 183 16.39 -11.53 14.78
N LEU A 184 16.71 -10.98 15.95
CA LEU A 184 17.81 -11.48 16.77
C LEU A 184 17.33 -12.65 17.62
N PHE A 185 18.17 -13.67 17.74
CA PHE A 185 17.88 -14.86 18.54
C PHE A 185 17.95 -14.52 20.04
N ASN A 186 16.99 -15.00 20.82
CA ASN A 186 16.93 -14.78 22.28
C ASN A 186 16.55 -16.08 23.01
N PRO A 187 17.52 -16.96 23.32
CA PRO A 187 17.22 -18.28 23.88
C PRO A 187 16.61 -18.21 25.28
N LEU A 188 16.92 -17.17 26.06
CA LEU A 188 16.47 -17.02 27.44
C LEU A 188 14.95 -16.83 27.56
N ASN A 189 14.33 -16.21 26.56
CA ASN A 189 12.88 -15.95 26.54
C ASN A 189 12.13 -16.82 25.52
N MET A 190 12.84 -17.57 24.67
CA MET A 190 12.24 -18.46 23.69
C MET A 190 11.50 -19.61 24.38
N ARG A 191 10.26 -19.88 23.95
CA ARG A 191 9.46 -20.98 24.48
C ARG A 191 8.92 -21.83 23.35
N TRP A 192 9.26 -23.12 23.35
CA TRP A 192 8.83 -24.09 22.33
C TRP A 192 7.31 -24.26 22.21
N ARG A 193 6.55 -23.90 23.25
CA ARG A 193 5.07 -23.91 23.25
C ARG A 193 4.43 -22.95 22.24
N TYR A 194 5.16 -21.94 21.78
CA TYR A 194 4.64 -20.95 20.84
C TYR A 194 5.06 -21.33 19.42
N ARG A 195 4.06 -21.59 18.58
CA ARG A 195 4.27 -21.99 17.18
C ARG A 195 3.76 -20.91 16.24
N LEU A 196 4.57 -20.57 15.23
CA LEU A 196 4.13 -19.77 14.09
C LEU A 196 3.57 -20.68 13.00
N GLU A 197 2.28 -20.53 12.73
CA GLU A 197 1.53 -21.16 11.64
C GLU A 197 1.32 -20.18 10.48
N SER A 198 1.50 -20.65 9.26
CA SER A 198 1.34 -19.88 8.02
C SER A 198 0.52 -20.61 6.96
N ASN A 199 0.08 -21.85 7.24
CA ASN A 199 -0.84 -22.57 6.39
C ASN A 199 -2.27 -22.04 6.62
N LEU A 200 -2.90 -21.53 5.56
CA LEU A 200 -4.22 -20.91 5.62
C LEU A 200 -5.32 -21.85 6.12
N LEU A 201 -5.30 -23.14 5.75
CA LEU A 201 -6.31 -24.11 6.21
C LEU A 201 -6.22 -24.31 7.72
N ASN A 202 -5.01 -24.42 8.27
CA ASN A 202 -4.80 -24.53 9.71
C ASN A 202 -5.20 -23.26 10.46
N ILE A 203 -4.95 -22.09 9.86
CA ILE A 203 -5.36 -20.79 10.41
C ILE A 203 -6.89 -20.72 10.45
N GLN A 204 -7.57 -20.95 9.33
CA GLN A 204 -9.04 -20.89 9.22
C GLN A 204 -9.75 -21.76 10.26
N GLY A 205 -9.23 -22.96 10.52
CA GLY A 205 -9.80 -23.88 11.52
C GLY A 205 -9.72 -23.39 12.98
N ARG A 206 -8.99 -22.31 13.26
CA ARG A 206 -8.76 -21.76 14.62
C ARG A 206 -9.26 -20.33 14.80
N LEU A 207 -9.74 -19.67 13.74
CA LEU A 207 -10.18 -18.28 13.82
C LEU A 207 -11.52 -18.14 14.55
N SER A 208 -11.67 -17.07 15.32
CA SER A 208 -12.98 -16.57 15.75
C SER A 208 -13.78 -16.08 14.55
N GLU A 209 -15.12 -16.01 14.67
CA GLU A 209 -15.99 -15.52 13.61
C GLU A 209 -15.59 -14.13 13.10
N GLN A 210 -15.22 -13.21 14.00
CA GLN A 210 -14.73 -11.87 13.62
C GLN A 210 -13.45 -11.93 12.79
N ASN A 211 -12.49 -12.79 13.16
CA ASN A 211 -11.24 -12.90 12.41
C ASN A 211 -11.41 -13.66 11.08
N LYS A 212 -12.43 -14.51 10.94
CA LYS A 212 -12.77 -15.14 9.65
C LYS A 212 -13.19 -14.10 8.62
N VAL A 213 -14.01 -13.12 9.01
CA VAL A 213 -14.37 -11.98 8.15
C VAL A 213 -13.11 -11.24 7.70
N ILE A 214 -12.24 -10.87 8.65
CA ILE A 214 -10.98 -10.20 8.32
C ILE A 214 -10.10 -11.06 7.40
N LEU A 215 -10.03 -12.38 7.57
CA LEU A 215 -9.29 -13.23 6.65
C LEU A 215 -9.89 -13.20 5.24
N LEU A 216 -11.21 -13.37 5.11
CA LEU A 216 -11.89 -13.40 3.82
C LEU A 216 -11.75 -12.07 3.09
N ASP A 217 -11.95 -10.96 3.79
CA ASP A 217 -11.83 -9.59 3.27
C ASP A 217 -10.44 -9.27 2.70
N HIS A 218 -9.40 -10.03 3.10
CA HIS A 218 -8.01 -9.76 2.74
C HIS A 218 -7.35 -10.92 1.98
N ALA A 219 -8.07 -12.01 1.72
CA ALA A 219 -7.51 -13.25 1.17
C ALA A 219 -6.88 -13.07 -0.22
N GLU A 220 -7.39 -12.14 -1.02
CA GLU A 220 -6.93 -11.84 -2.39
C GLU A 220 -5.89 -10.71 -2.43
N LEU A 221 -5.58 -10.07 -1.31
CA LEU A 221 -4.63 -8.96 -1.26
C LEU A 221 -3.20 -9.44 -1.10
N ASP A 222 -2.24 -8.63 -1.56
CA ASP A 222 -0.79 -8.88 -1.38
C ASP A 222 -0.37 -8.64 0.08
N CYS A 223 -0.79 -9.57 0.94
CA CYS A 223 -0.44 -9.64 2.35
C CYS A 223 -0.35 -11.11 2.79
N ARG A 224 0.31 -11.35 3.91
CA ARG A 224 0.46 -12.68 4.50
C ARG A 224 -0.35 -12.81 5.76
N HIS A 225 -1.05 -13.93 5.86
CA HIS A 225 -1.80 -14.36 7.03
C HIS A 225 -0.93 -15.30 7.84
N VAL A 226 -0.75 -15.00 9.12
CA VAL A 226 0.00 -15.85 10.04
C VAL A 226 -0.71 -15.92 11.39
N MET A 227 -0.46 -16.99 12.13
CA MET A 227 -1.02 -17.18 13.46
C MET A 227 0.04 -17.66 14.42
N ILE A 228 0.07 -17.06 15.60
CA ILE A 228 0.80 -17.59 16.75
C ILE A 228 -0.15 -18.48 17.52
N VAL A 229 0.23 -19.73 17.75
CA VAL A 229 -0.54 -20.68 18.57
C VAL A 229 0.24 -20.97 19.84
N ASP A 230 -0.42 -20.82 20.98
CA ASP A 230 0.07 -21.30 22.26
C ASP A 230 -0.44 -22.72 22.50
N GLU A 231 0.38 -23.72 22.21
CA GLU A 231 -0.01 -25.13 22.23
C GLU A 231 -0.44 -25.62 23.61
N SER A 232 -0.02 -24.95 24.68
CA SER A 232 -0.40 -25.34 26.05
C SER A 232 -1.74 -24.78 26.52
N SER A 233 -2.17 -23.62 26.00
CA SER A 233 -3.44 -22.99 26.41
C SER A 233 -4.51 -23.05 25.33
N GLY A 234 -4.14 -23.42 24.10
CA GLY A 234 -5.00 -23.37 22.93
C GLY A 234 -5.26 -21.96 22.39
N LYS A 235 -4.80 -20.90 23.09
CA LYS A 235 -4.97 -19.52 22.64
C LYS A 235 -4.18 -19.26 21.36
N SER A 236 -4.69 -18.34 20.54
CA SER A 236 -4.07 -17.97 19.29
C SER A 236 -4.14 -16.47 19.01
N CYS A 237 -3.10 -15.94 18.38
CA CYS A 237 -3.06 -14.57 17.86
C CYS A 237 -2.95 -14.60 16.34
N TYR A 238 -3.98 -14.13 15.66
CA TYR A 238 -4.01 -13.97 14.21
C TYR A 238 -3.40 -12.63 13.81
N MET A 239 -2.60 -12.62 12.75
CA MET A 239 -1.93 -11.43 12.25
C MET A 239 -1.96 -11.35 10.72
N ILE A 240 -2.10 -10.12 10.21
CA ILE A 240 -1.87 -9.80 8.79
C ILE A 240 -0.59 -8.99 8.68
N VAL A 241 0.30 -9.44 7.80
CA VAL A 241 1.64 -8.90 7.65
C VAL A 241 1.90 -8.60 6.19
N LYS A 242 2.30 -7.37 5.86
CA LYS A 242 2.65 -6.98 4.49
C LYS A 242 4.14 -6.71 4.37
N ARG A 243 4.77 -7.26 3.33
CA ARG A 243 6.16 -6.97 3.01
C ARG A 243 6.28 -5.59 2.36
N MET A 244 7.26 -4.82 2.78
CA MET A 244 7.50 -3.45 2.33
C MET A 244 8.99 -3.20 2.07
N ARG A 245 9.29 -2.07 1.46
CA ARG A 245 10.65 -1.55 1.29
C ARG A 245 10.66 -0.05 1.60
N ARG A 246 11.61 0.40 2.42
CA ARG A 246 11.91 1.83 2.57
C ARG A 246 12.88 2.26 1.47
N ARG A 247 14.00 1.53 1.37
CA ARG A 247 14.96 1.59 0.28
C ARG A 247 15.04 0.22 -0.39
N TRP A 248 15.62 0.14 -1.58
CA TRP A 248 15.73 -1.12 -2.32
C TRP A 248 16.44 -2.23 -1.51
N PHE A 249 17.41 -1.85 -0.66
CA PHE A 249 18.18 -2.73 0.23
C PHE A 249 17.64 -2.82 1.67
N GLU A 250 16.54 -2.14 2.00
CA GLU A 250 15.93 -2.15 3.35
C GLU A 250 14.51 -2.74 3.30
N PRO A 251 14.34 -4.07 3.07
CA PRO A 251 13.06 -4.72 3.15
C PRO A 251 12.65 -4.94 4.61
N PHE A 252 11.41 -4.57 4.95
CA PHE A 252 10.81 -4.79 6.26
C PHE A 252 9.40 -5.37 6.10
N ALA A 253 8.84 -5.96 7.14
CA ALA A 253 7.46 -6.42 7.13
C ALA A 253 6.63 -5.63 8.14
N ARG A 254 5.53 -5.02 7.69
CA ARG A 254 4.62 -4.29 8.56
C ARG A 254 3.53 -5.22 9.06
N LEU A 255 3.37 -5.31 10.39
CA LEU A 255 2.22 -5.95 11.00
C LEU A 255 1.05 -4.97 10.91
N LEU A 256 0.08 -5.29 10.06
CA LEU A 256 -1.09 -4.44 9.82
C LEU A 256 -2.24 -4.79 10.76
N TYR A 257 -2.34 -6.06 11.17
CA TYR A 257 -3.35 -6.55 12.10
C TYR A 257 -2.72 -7.48 13.14
N VAL A 258 -3.14 -7.35 14.40
CA VAL A 258 -2.79 -8.25 15.50
C VAL A 258 -4.02 -8.45 16.38
N SER A 259 -4.60 -9.67 16.38
CA SER A 259 -5.84 -9.95 17.11
C SER A 259 -5.67 -9.97 18.63
N ASP A 260 -4.48 -10.34 19.11
CA ASP A 260 -4.14 -10.40 20.55
C ASP A 260 -2.73 -9.82 20.75
N PRO A 261 -2.61 -8.49 20.98
CA PRO A 261 -1.33 -7.84 21.18
C PRO A 261 -0.55 -8.36 22.39
N GLU A 262 -1.23 -8.87 23.42
CA GLU A 262 -0.57 -9.39 24.61
C GLU A 262 0.11 -10.72 24.32
N LEU A 263 -0.60 -11.68 23.71
CA LEU A 263 -0.03 -12.95 23.29
C LEU A 263 1.08 -12.74 22.26
N CYS A 264 0.89 -11.82 21.30
CA CYS A 264 1.89 -11.47 20.30
C CYS A 264 3.19 -10.95 20.95
N ALA A 265 3.09 -9.97 21.85
CA ALA A 265 4.24 -9.42 22.57
C ALA A 265 4.95 -10.47 23.44
N LYS A 266 4.18 -11.27 24.20
CA LYS A 266 4.71 -12.27 25.14
C LYS A 266 5.46 -13.40 24.44
N SER A 267 5.06 -13.75 23.23
CA SER A 267 5.61 -14.88 22.46
C SER A 267 6.69 -14.48 21.46
N ILE A 268 6.98 -13.19 21.31
CA ILE A 268 7.73 -12.63 20.17
C ILE A 268 9.10 -13.25 19.92
N ASP A 269 9.84 -13.56 21.00
CA ASP A 269 11.15 -14.21 20.93
C ASP A 269 11.10 -15.59 20.27
N SER A 270 9.92 -16.23 20.20
CA SER A 270 9.73 -17.60 19.68
C SER A 270 9.38 -17.65 18.19
N TRP A 271 9.02 -16.51 17.57
CA TRP A 271 8.58 -16.51 16.17
C TRP A 271 9.17 -15.41 15.29
N ARG A 272 9.71 -14.31 15.83
CA ARG A 272 10.18 -13.17 15.02
C ARG A 272 11.24 -13.55 13.98
N LEU A 273 12.19 -14.42 14.35
CA LEU A 273 13.24 -14.87 13.44
C LEU A 273 12.65 -15.65 12.27
N LYS A 274 11.79 -16.64 12.58
CA LYS A 274 11.11 -17.45 11.57
C LYS A 274 10.25 -16.60 10.64
N LEU A 275 9.48 -15.64 11.18
CA LEU A 275 8.66 -14.76 10.36
C LEU A 275 9.52 -13.89 9.43
N CYS A 276 10.60 -13.28 9.94
CA CYS A 276 11.50 -12.48 9.11
C CYS A 276 12.15 -13.31 7.98
N LEU A 277 12.53 -14.56 8.25
CA LEU A 277 13.07 -15.48 7.25
C LEU A 277 12.03 -15.81 6.17
N ILE A 278 10.81 -16.17 6.57
CA ILE A 278 9.69 -16.47 5.64
C ILE A 278 9.38 -15.25 4.76
N MET A 279 9.40 -14.06 5.34
CA MET A 279 9.09 -12.81 4.65
C MET A 279 10.28 -12.22 3.88
N ARG A 280 11.50 -12.73 4.08
CA ARG A 280 12.76 -12.20 3.53
C ARG A 280 12.92 -10.70 3.81
N VAL A 281 12.89 -10.36 5.10
CA VAL A 281 12.96 -8.98 5.62
C VAL A 281 13.99 -8.86 6.75
N GLN A 282 14.51 -7.65 6.94
CA GLN A 282 15.52 -7.34 7.97
C GLN A 282 14.90 -7.04 9.34
N CYS A 283 13.63 -6.62 9.37
CA CYS A 283 12.92 -6.34 10.61
C CYS A 283 11.40 -6.38 10.39
N LEU A 284 10.68 -6.42 11.50
CA LEU A 284 9.24 -6.19 11.56
C LEU A 284 8.99 -4.76 12.02
N ALA A 285 7.91 -4.14 11.54
CA ALA A 285 7.45 -2.82 11.96
C ALA A 285 5.99 -2.89 12.37
N ILE A 286 5.63 -2.17 13.43
CA ILE A 286 4.26 -2.02 13.91
C ILE A 286 4.10 -0.67 14.59
N ASP A 287 2.90 -0.13 14.66
CA ASP A 287 2.60 1.00 15.55
C ASP A 287 3.09 0.69 16.98
N ALA A 288 3.89 1.58 17.55
CA ALA A 288 4.41 1.43 18.90
C ALA A 288 3.29 1.35 19.96
N ALA A 289 2.12 1.96 19.69
CA ALA A 289 0.98 1.95 20.59
C ALA A 289 0.37 0.55 20.78
N VAL A 290 0.47 -0.35 19.78
CA VAL A 290 -0.13 -1.69 19.83
C VAL A 290 0.35 -2.50 21.03
N PHE A 291 1.63 -2.37 21.40
CA PHE A 291 2.19 -3.08 22.54
C PHE A 291 2.24 -2.24 23.83
N GLY A 292 1.83 -0.97 23.78
CA GLY A 292 1.96 -0.03 24.88
C GLY A 292 3.39 0.01 25.44
N GLU A 293 3.50 0.07 26.77
CA GLU A 293 4.78 0.18 27.48
C GLU A 293 5.58 -1.14 27.58
N ARG A 294 5.07 -2.24 27.01
CA ARG A 294 5.75 -3.55 27.09
C ARG A 294 7.14 -3.47 26.46
N ARG A 295 8.15 -3.93 27.19
CA ARG A 295 9.53 -4.04 26.69
C ARG A 295 9.65 -5.26 25.78
N ILE A 296 10.11 -5.04 24.56
CA ILE A 296 10.39 -6.09 23.58
C ILE A 296 11.90 -6.11 23.35
N ALA A 297 12.53 -7.26 23.64
CA ALA A 297 13.96 -7.43 23.39
C ALA A 297 14.28 -7.21 21.91
N PHE A 298 15.46 -6.64 21.63
CA PHE A 298 15.93 -6.40 20.26
C PHE A 298 14.95 -5.60 19.42
N SER A 299 14.34 -4.58 20.03
CA SER A 299 13.46 -3.64 19.35
C SER A 299 13.90 -2.20 19.59
N LYS A 300 13.50 -1.31 18.68
CA LYS A 300 13.72 0.13 18.77
C LYS A 300 12.42 0.85 18.43
N ILE A 301 12.05 1.84 19.24
CA ILE A 301 10.99 2.78 18.88
C ILE A 301 11.63 3.93 18.09
N ILE A 302 11.03 4.25 16.95
CA ILE A 302 11.42 5.39 16.11
C ILE A 302 10.22 6.31 15.95
N LYS A 303 10.46 7.60 15.87
CA LYS A 303 9.46 8.56 15.43
C LYS A 303 9.27 8.40 13.92
N ARG A 304 8.03 8.45 13.45
CA ARG A 304 7.74 8.56 12.01
C ARG A 304 8.19 9.93 11.52
N GLU A 305 8.67 9.98 10.28
CA GLU A 305 9.00 11.24 9.63
C GLU A 305 7.75 12.11 9.50
N VAL A 306 6.69 11.54 8.92
CA VAL A 306 5.36 12.13 8.90
C VAL A 306 4.37 11.21 9.63
N PRO A 307 3.69 11.70 10.68
CA PRO A 307 2.64 10.94 11.35
C PRO A 307 1.44 10.66 10.43
N SER A 308 0.80 9.51 10.63
CA SER A 308 -0.53 9.27 10.07
C SER A 308 -1.55 10.20 10.71
N LEU A 309 -2.62 10.51 10.01
CA LEU A 309 -3.61 11.50 10.42
C LEU A 309 -5.01 10.91 10.50
N ILE A 310 -5.78 11.42 11.45
CA ILE A 310 -7.21 11.12 11.64
C ILE A 310 -7.98 12.42 11.86
N LYS A 311 -9.18 12.50 11.31
CA LYS A 311 -10.18 13.49 11.66
C LYS A 311 -11.49 12.78 11.95
N THR A 312 -11.83 12.72 13.23
CA THR A 312 -13.09 12.15 13.70
C THR A 312 -13.89 13.20 14.46
N ARG A 313 -15.21 13.05 14.47
CA ARG A 313 -16.11 13.78 15.36
C ARG A 313 -16.52 12.93 16.58
N SER A 314 -16.08 11.68 16.63
CA SER A 314 -16.40 10.73 17.70
C SER A 314 -15.27 10.69 18.73
N GLU A 315 -15.54 11.17 19.94
CA GLU A 315 -14.59 11.09 21.05
C GLU A 315 -14.26 9.63 21.44
N LEU A 316 -15.23 8.72 21.28
CA LEU A 316 -15.06 7.29 21.53
C LEU A 316 -14.04 6.63 20.60
N LEU A 317 -13.93 7.11 19.35
CA LEU A 317 -12.94 6.61 18.40
C LEU A 317 -11.52 7.11 18.69
N MET A 318 -11.37 8.31 19.27
CA MET A 318 -10.05 8.83 19.65
C MET A 318 -9.37 7.97 20.74
N ALA A 319 -10.17 7.27 21.55
CA ALA A 319 -9.68 6.35 22.59
C ALA A 319 -9.42 4.91 22.09
N ARG A 320 -9.71 4.60 20.82
CA ARG A 320 -9.60 3.25 20.24
C ARG A 320 -8.53 3.22 19.15
N VAL A 321 -7.82 2.10 19.05
CA VAL A 321 -6.85 1.88 17.97
C VAL A 321 -7.62 1.63 16.68
N VAL A 322 -7.59 2.59 15.74
CA VAL A 322 -8.13 2.40 14.39
C VAL A 322 -7.22 1.43 13.65
N ASN A 323 -7.80 0.34 13.13
CA ASN A 323 -7.02 -0.71 12.52
C ASN A 323 -6.69 -0.37 11.06
N PRO A 324 -5.40 -0.29 10.69
CA PRO A 324 -5.02 0.07 9.33
C PRO A 324 -5.31 -1.03 8.29
N VAL A 325 -5.73 -2.23 8.72
CA VAL A 325 -5.87 -3.39 7.83
C VAL A 325 -6.86 -3.15 6.69
N TYR A 326 -7.93 -2.38 6.90
CA TYR A 326 -8.92 -2.11 5.84
C TYR A 326 -8.51 -1.00 4.88
N SER A 327 -7.23 -0.63 4.80
CA SER A 327 -6.80 0.36 3.82
C SER A 327 -5.33 0.22 3.42
N LEU A 328 -4.44 0.04 4.39
CA LEU A 328 -3.01 -0.06 4.13
C LEU A 328 -2.59 -1.23 3.22
N PRO A 329 -3.20 -2.43 3.26
CA PRO A 329 -2.89 -3.47 2.29
C PRO A 329 -3.11 -3.04 0.84
N LEU A 330 -4.02 -2.10 0.55
CA LEU A 330 -4.23 -1.56 -0.79
C LEU A 330 -3.31 -0.36 -1.07
N LEU A 331 -3.26 0.59 -0.13
CA LEU A 331 -2.66 1.90 -0.36
C LEU A 331 -1.14 1.95 -0.07
N ILE A 332 -0.67 1.11 0.85
CA ILE A 332 0.76 0.99 1.13
C ILE A 332 1.40 0.03 0.11
N GLY A 333 1.92 0.63 -0.95
CA GLY A 333 2.75 -0.01 -1.97
C GLY A 333 3.72 0.97 -2.64
N TYR A 334 3.61 2.27 -2.31
CA TYR A 334 4.39 3.35 -2.90
C TYR A 334 5.31 3.93 -1.84
N LYS A 335 6.55 4.23 -2.28
CA LYS A 335 7.68 4.70 -1.49
C LYS A 335 7.22 5.53 -0.28
N LEU A 336 7.53 5.05 0.93
CA LEU A 336 7.74 5.97 2.05
C LEU A 336 8.87 6.88 1.58
N HIS A 337 8.53 8.10 1.19
CA HIS A 337 9.50 9.11 0.81
C HIS A 337 10.55 9.28 1.91
#